data_AF-M9LXK9-F1
#
_entry.id   AF-M9LXK9-F1
#
_cell.length_a   1.000
_cell.length_b   1.000
_cell.length_c   1.000
_cell.angle_alpha   90.00
_cell.angle_beta   90.00
_cell.angle_gamma   90.00
#
_symmetry.space_group_name_H-M   'P 1'
#
loop_
_entity.id
_entity.type
_entity.pdbx_description
1 polymer ?
#
loop_
_entity_poly.entity_id
_entity_poly.type
_entity_poly.pdbx_seq_one_letter_code
_entity_poly.pdbx_strand_id
1 'polypeptide(L)'
;MTAGNCHDCIKGYEVLQDMNLTGKTVIADRGYDMNNILELIKEQQATAVIPSRKHRKVQRKCDWWLYKEPHLVECLFNKLKHYRRLATRYDKLA
;
A
#
# COMPACT_ATOMS: atom_id res chain seq x y z
N MET A 1 -6.55 15.71 -4.46
CA MET A 1 -6.44 14.24 -4.59
C MET A 1 -6.72 13.91 -6.03
N THR A 2 -5.81 13.20 -6.71
CA THR A 2 -6.03 12.75 -8.09
C THR A 2 -7.14 11.71 -8.09
N ALA A 3 -8.06 11.73 -9.06
CA ALA A 3 -9.26 10.88 -9.08
C ALA A 3 -8.97 9.38 -8.88
N GLY A 4 -7.83 8.89 -9.40
CA GLY A 4 -7.42 7.49 -9.25
C GLY A 4 -7.20 7.04 -7.79
N ASN A 5 -6.66 7.91 -6.93
CA ASN A 5 -6.40 7.56 -5.53
C ASN A 5 -7.69 7.49 -4.69
N CYS A 6 -8.78 8.14 -5.11
CA CYS A 6 -10.07 8.04 -4.42
C CYS A 6 -10.66 6.64 -4.62
N HIS A 7 -10.62 6.13 -5.86
CA HIS A 7 -11.19 4.83 -6.19
C HIS A 7 -10.42 3.68 -5.51
N ASP A 8 -9.09 3.78 -5.51
CA ASP A 8 -8.22 2.78 -4.90
C ASP A 8 -8.44 2.65 -3.38
N CYS A 9 -8.70 3.76 -2.69
CA CYS A 9 -9.01 3.75 -1.26
C CYS A 9 -10.37 3.11 -0.95
N ILE A 10 -11.37 3.31 -1.82
CA ILE A 10 -12.68 2.65 -1.68
C ILE A 10 -12.48 1.15 -1.80
N LYS A 11 -11.74 0.70 -2.83
CA LYS A 11 -11.53 -0.71 -3.05
C LYS A 11 -10.69 -1.35 -1.95
N GLY A 12 -9.65 -0.65 -1.48
CA GLY A 12 -8.85 -1.09 -0.34
C GLY A 12 -9.68 -1.26 0.94
N TYR A 13 -10.63 -0.36 1.20
CA TYR A 13 -11.55 -0.49 2.32
C TYR A 13 -12.42 -1.75 2.21
N GLU A 14 -13.04 -2.00 1.05
CA GLU A 14 -13.86 -3.21 0.81
C GLU A 14 -13.04 -4.50 1.03
N VAL A 15 -11.81 -4.54 0.51
CA VAL A 15 -10.93 -5.70 0.65
C VAL A 15 -10.54 -5.94 2.12
N LEU A 16 -10.23 -4.88 2.86
CA LEU A 16 -9.89 -4.99 4.28
C LEU A 16 -11.08 -5.44 5.13
N GLN A 17 -12.33 -5.17 4.72
CA GLN A 17 -13.52 -5.65 5.44
C GLN A 17 -13.71 -7.16 5.33
N ASP A 18 -13.38 -7.75 4.18
CA ASP A 18 -13.54 -9.19 3.94
C ASP A 18 -12.39 -10.01 4.57
N MET A 19 -11.23 -9.38 4.78
CA MET A 19 -10.06 -10.05 5.34
C MET A 19 -10.10 -10.13 6.87
N ASN A 20 -9.63 -11.25 7.43
CA ASN A 20 -9.34 -11.34 8.86
C ASN A 20 -7.98 -10.70 9.17
N LEU A 21 -7.97 -9.52 9.78
CA LEU A 21 -6.74 -8.76 10.10
C LEU A 21 -6.23 -8.93 11.54
N THR A 22 -6.91 -9.70 12.39
CA THR A 22 -6.58 -9.79 13.82
C THR A 22 -5.12 -10.20 14.06
N GLY A 23 -4.39 -9.36 14.80
CA GLY A 23 -2.97 -9.57 15.10
C GLY A 23 -2.01 -9.34 13.93
N LYS A 24 -2.50 -8.89 12.77
CA LYS A 24 -1.68 -8.62 11.58
C LYS A 24 -1.27 -7.15 11.49
N THR A 25 -0.26 -6.91 10.68
CA THR A 25 0.18 -5.55 10.33
C THR A 25 -0.21 -5.22 8.90
N VAL A 26 -0.93 -4.12 8.73
CA VAL A 26 -1.37 -3.59 7.44
C VAL A 26 -0.40 -2.50 7.02
N ILE A 27 0.34 -2.75 5.94
CA ILE A 27 1.27 -1.79 5.35
C ILE A 27 0.62 -1.26 4.07
N ALA A 28 0.49 0.06 3.96
CA ALA A 28 -0.10 0.69 2.78
C ALA A 28 0.51 2.08 2.53
N ASP A 29 0.35 2.57 1.30
CA ASP A 29 0.84 3.89 0.91
C ASP A 29 0.13 5.02 1.66
N ARG A 30 0.77 6.20 1.73
CA ARG A 30 0.19 7.44 2.27
C ARG A 30 -1.19 7.77 1.68
N GLY A 31 -1.45 7.38 0.43
CA GLY A 31 -2.75 7.49 -0.21
C GLY A 31 -3.89 6.90 0.62
N TYR A 32 -3.63 5.87 1.41
CA TYR A 32 -4.61 5.14 2.24
C TYR A 32 -4.78 5.69 3.67
N ASP A 33 -4.14 6.82 4.01
CA ASP A 33 -4.37 7.54 5.26
C ASP A 33 -5.75 8.22 5.26
N MET A 34 -6.81 7.40 5.36
CA MET A 34 -8.18 7.84 5.57
C MET A 34 -8.69 7.34 6.93
N ASN A 35 -9.56 8.12 7.58
CA ASN A 35 -10.04 7.78 8.93
C ASN A 35 -10.78 6.43 8.94
N ASN A 36 -11.69 6.22 7.98
CA ASN A 36 -12.45 4.96 7.85
C ASN A 36 -11.56 3.72 7.74
N ILE A 37 -10.48 3.76 6.95
CA ILE A 37 -9.55 2.64 6.80
C ILE A 37 -8.80 2.37 8.12
N LEU A 38 -8.38 3.43 8.81
CA LEU A 38 -7.66 3.30 10.06
C LEU A 38 -8.55 2.82 11.20
N GLU A 39 -9.80 3.26 11.21
CA GLU A 39 -10.83 2.80 12.15
C GLU A 39 -11.10 1.33 11.93
N LEU A 40 -11.33 0.89 10.68
CA LEU A 40 -11.53 -0.51 10.33
C LEU A 40 -10.36 -1.40 10.78
N ILE A 41 -9.12 -0.99 10.52
CA ILE A 41 -7.91 -1.74 10.93
C ILE A 41 -7.85 -1.84 12.47
N LYS A 42 -8.21 -0.76 13.18
CA LYS A 42 -8.23 -0.73 14.64
C LYS A 42 -9.35 -1.62 15.22
N GLU A 43 -10.54 -1.57 14.64
CA GLU A 43 -11.70 -2.39 15.02
C GLU A 43 -11.38 -3.89 14.88
N GLN A 44 -10.64 -4.27 13.84
CA GLN A 44 -10.20 -5.65 13.64
C GLN A 44 -8.96 -6.06 14.47
N GLN A 45 -8.50 -5.21 15.40
CA GLN A 45 -7.32 -5.45 16.25
C GLN A 45 -6.02 -5.66 15.45
N ALA A 46 -5.84 -4.88 14.39
CA ALA A 46 -4.66 -4.90 13.54
C ALA A 46 -3.81 -3.63 13.72
N THR A 47 -2.54 -3.70 13.31
CA THR A 47 -1.62 -2.56 13.37
C THR A 47 -1.51 -1.88 12.01
N ALA A 48 -1.74 -0.57 11.94
CA ALA A 48 -1.58 0.20 10.71
C ALA A 48 -0.17 0.81 10.59
N VAL A 49 0.59 0.37 9.59
CA VAL A 49 1.87 0.99 9.17
C VAL A 49 1.60 1.78 7.91
N ILE A 50 0.89 2.90 8.09
CA ILE A 50 0.48 3.79 7.01
C ILE A 50 0.97 5.19 7.36
N PRO A 51 1.87 5.78 6.55
CA PRO A 51 2.38 7.12 6.83
C PRO A 51 1.26 8.15 6.73
N SER A 52 1.28 9.13 7.63
CA SER A 52 0.28 10.20 7.62
C SER A 52 0.39 11.08 6.37
N ARG A 53 -0.74 11.58 5.89
CA ARG A 53 -0.78 12.60 4.83
C ARG A 53 -0.14 13.89 5.32
N LYS A 54 0.53 14.57 4.41
CA LYS A 54 1.24 15.84 4.67
C LYS A 54 0.35 16.93 5.30
N HIS A 55 -0.93 16.93 4.96
CA HIS A 55 -1.91 17.93 5.44
C HIS A 55 -2.70 17.48 6.68
N ARG A 56 -2.37 16.35 7.30
CA ARG A 56 -3.08 15.89 8.49
C ARG A 56 -2.71 16.76 9.69
N LYS A 57 -3.71 17.19 10.46
CA LYS A 57 -3.54 18.02 11.66
C LYS A 57 -2.66 17.34 12.72
N VAL A 58 -2.84 16.03 12.88
CA VAL A 58 -2.04 15.20 13.79
C VAL A 58 -1.29 14.16 12.97
N GLN A 59 0.03 14.21 13.03
CA GLN A 59 0.91 13.25 12.37
C GLN A 59 1.05 12.03 13.27
N ARG A 60 0.68 10.86 12.76
CA ARG A 60 0.81 9.58 13.47
C ARG A 60 2.23 9.05 13.30
N LYS A 61 2.74 8.40 14.36
CA LYS A 61 3.99 7.65 14.27
C LYS A 61 3.78 6.46 13.34
N CYS A 62 4.68 6.31 12.37
CA CYS A 62 4.72 5.18 11.46
C CYS A 62 6.05 4.46 11.68
N ASP A 63 6.03 3.12 11.68
CA ASP A 63 7.26 2.35 11.66
C ASP A 63 7.86 2.40 10.25
N TRP A 64 8.86 3.27 10.07
CA TRP A 64 9.49 3.48 8.78
C TRP A 64 10.38 2.32 8.33
N TRP A 65 10.75 1.41 9.24
CA TRP A 65 11.50 0.22 8.88
C TRP A 65 10.56 -0.77 8.20
N LEU A 66 9.46 -1.09 8.86
CA LEU A 66 8.42 -1.99 8.36
C LEU A 66 7.75 -1.45 7.08
N TYR A 67 7.56 -0.12 7.00
CA TYR A 67 7.05 0.52 5.78
C TYR A 67 7.95 0.32 4.54
N LYS A 68 9.26 0.10 4.72
CA LYS A 68 10.20 -0.07 3.59
C LYS A 68 10.26 -1.50 3.06
N GLU A 69 9.73 -2.48 3.78
CA GLU A 69 9.79 -3.89 3.35
C GLU A 69 9.10 -4.15 1.99
N PRO A 70 7.91 -3.57 1.70
CA PRO A 70 7.28 -3.74 0.39
C PRO A 70 8.14 -3.23 -0.77
N HIS A 71 8.97 -2.20 -0.55
CA HIS A 71 9.83 -1.64 -1.58
C HIS A 71 10.83 -2.67 -2.12
N LEU A 72 11.33 -3.57 -1.27
CA LEU A 72 12.23 -4.63 -1.70
C LEU A 72 11.55 -5.60 -2.67
N VAL A 73 10.29 -5.93 -2.39
CA VAL A 73 9.45 -6.78 -3.24
C VAL A 73 9.17 -6.09 -4.58
N GLU A 74 8.82 -4.80 -4.57
CA GLU A 74 8.63 -4.01 -5.80
C GLU A 74 9.91 -3.93 -6.64
N CYS A 75 11.07 -3.71 -6.01
CA CYS A 75 12.37 -3.71 -6.68
C CYS A 75 12.65 -5.05 -7.37
N LEU A 76 12.33 -6.17 -6.71
CA LEU A 76 12.47 -7.50 -7.31
C LEU A 76 11.57 -7.66 -8.54
N PHE A 77 10.29 -7.32 -8.43
CA PHE A 77 9.36 -7.40 -9.57
C PHE A 77 9.77 -6.50 -10.73
N ASN A 78 10.29 -5.30 -10.45
CA ASN A 78 10.81 -4.41 -11.49
C ASN A 78 12.03 -5.01 -12.20
N LYS A 79 12.94 -5.65 -11.46
CA LYS A 79 14.06 -6.40 -12.07
C LYS A 79 13.56 -7.55 -12.94
N LEU A 80 12.60 -8.33 -12.46
CA LEU A 80 12.00 -9.42 -13.23
C LEU A 80 11.34 -8.92 -14.52
N LYS A 81 10.60 -7.81 -14.46
CA LYS A 81 10.01 -7.17 -15.65
C LYS A 81 11.08 -6.72 -16.63
N HIS A 82 12.17 -6.13 -16.13
CA HIS A 82 13.30 -5.70 -16.95
C HIS A 82 13.96 -6.89 -17.66
N TYR A 83 14.28 -7.97 -16.93
CA TYR A 83 14.86 -9.17 -17.53
C TYR A 83 13.91 -9.84 -18.52
N ARG A 84 12.61 -9.89 -18.23
CA ARG A 84 11.62 -10.42 -19.17
C ARG A 84 11.66 -9.64 -20.49
N ARG A 85 11.68 -8.30 -20.45
CA ARG A 85 11.77 -7.46 -21.66
C ARG A 85 13.01 -7.80 -22.50
N LEU A 86 14.16 -8.00 -21.85
CA LEU A 86 15.41 -8.37 -22.53
C LEU A 86 15.34 -9.79 -23.11
N ALA A 87 14.92 -10.77 -22.31
CA ALA A 87 14.89 -12.18 -22.69
C ALA A 87 13.91 -12.47 -23.83
N THR A 88 12.73 -11.86 -23.81
CA THR A 88 11.70 -12.10 -24.84
C THR A 88 11.83 -11.18 -26.06
N ARG A 89 12.86 -10.30 -26.11
CA ARG A 89 13.06 -9.27 -27.15
C ARG A 89 11.79 -8.51 -27.56
N TYR A 90 10.91 -8.21 -26.60
CA TYR A 90 9.66 -7.49 -26.87
C TYR A 90 9.88 -6.08 -27.45
N ASP A 91 11.11 -5.59 -27.34
CA ASP A 91 11.60 -4.33 -27.93
C ASP A 91 11.56 -4.30 -29.48
N LYS A 92 11.46 -5.47 -30.14
CA LYS A 92 11.55 -5.60 -31.61
C LYS A 92 10.22 -5.71 -32.36
N LEU A 93 9.09 -5.59 -31.67
CA LEU A 93 7.75 -5.70 -32.28
C LEU A 93 7.00 -4.35 -32.35
N ALA A 94 7.71 -3.23 -32.20
CA ALA A 94 7.19 -1.88 -32.41
C ALA A 94 7.60 -1.35 -33.78
#